data_AF-M6RP32-F1
#
_entry.id   AF-M6RP32-F1
#
_cell.length_a   1.000
_cell.length_b   1.000
_cell.length_c   1.000
_cell.angle_alpha   90.00
_cell.angle_beta   90.00
_cell.angle_gamma   90.00
#
_symmetry.space_group_name_H-M   'P 1'
#
loop_
_entity.id
_entity.type
_entity.pdbx_description
1 polymer ?
#
loop_
_entity_poly.entity_id
_entity_poly.type
_entity_poly.pdbx_seq_one_letter_code
_entity_poly.pdbx_strand_id
1 'polypeptide(L)' 'MANIKSSEKDIRRTKRRNAANSQNRSRLRTQAKKVLKAIKEKDQKAAMTLFIEYTSLLDKAAK' A
#
# COMPACT_ATOMS: atom_id res chain seq x y z
N MET A 1 -27.46 3.43 -8.40
CA MET A 1 -27.82 2.69 -9.61
C MET A 1 -27.24 3.46 -10.79
N ALA A 2 -26.53 2.81 -11.70
CA ALA A 2 -25.99 3.48 -12.88
C ALA A 2 -27.07 3.47 -13.97
N ASN A 3 -27.47 4.65 -14.43
CA ASN A 3 -28.55 4.78 -15.42
C ASN A 3 -28.03 4.71 -16.87
N ILE A 4 -26.71 4.70 -17.05
CA ILE A 4 -26.03 4.69 -18.35
C ILE A 4 -25.00 3.54 -18.35
N LYS A 5 -24.88 2.83 -19.48
CA LYS A 5 -23.96 1.69 -19.64
C LYS A 5 -22.49 2.03 -19.35
N SER A 6 -22.06 3.26 -19.64
CA SER A 6 -20.72 3.75 -19.30
C SER A 6 -20.50 3.80 -17.78
N SER A 7 -21.49 4.30 -17.03
CA SER A 7 -21.44 4.38 -15.58
C SER A 7 -21.38 2.98 -14.93
N GLU A 8 -22.11 1.99 -15.44
CA GLU A 8 -21.99 0.60 -14.97
C GLU A 8 -20.58 0.02 -15.18
N LYS A 9 -19.97 0.32 -16.33
CA LYS A 9 -18.58 -0.06 -16.63
C LYS A 9 -17.61 0.61 -15.67
N ASP A 10 -17.81 1.87 -15.35
CA ASP A 10 -16.95 2.61 -14.44
C ASP A 10 -17.09 2.12 -12.99
N ILE A 11 -18.29 1.75 -12.54
CA ILE A 11 -18.49 1.09 -11.23
C ILE A 11 -17.64 -0.18 -11.14
N ARG A 12 -17.66 -1.05 -12.17
CA ARG A 12 -16.83 -2.27 -12.21
C ARG A 12 -15.33 -1.96 -12.16
N ARG A 13 -14.89 -0.97 -12.93
CA ARG A 13 -13.49 -0.54 -12.96
C ARG A 13 -13.04 0.00 -11.61
N THR A 14 -13.85 0.84 -10.97
CA THR A 14 -13.59 1.42 -9.65
C THR A 14 -13.53 0.34 -8.59
N LYS A 15 -14.45 -0.62 -8.57
CA LYS A 15 -14.40 -1.76 -7.63
C LYS A 15 -13.07 -2.52 -7.72
N ARG A 16 -12.63 -2.84 -8.94
CA ARG A 16 -11.34 -3.51 -9.16
C ARG A 16 -10.15 -2.68 -8.70
N ARG A 17 -10.12 -1.38 -9.04
CA ARG A 17 -9.03 -0.47 -8.61
C ARG A 17 -9.00 -0.29 -7.10
N ASN A 18 -10.15 -0.14 -6.46
CA ASN A 18 -10.26 0.02 -5.02
C ASN A 18 -9.73 -1.21 -4.28
N ALA A 19 -10.02 -2.42 -4.77
CA ALA A 19 -9.48 -3.66 -4.18
C ALA A 19 -7.94 -3.69 -4.23
N ALA A 20 -7.34 -3.41 -5.40
CA ALA A 20 -5.88 -3.36 -5.55
C ALA A 20 -5.24 -2.25 -4.69
N ASN A 21 -5.82 -1.04 -4.70
CA ASN A 21 -5.30 0.09 -3.93
C ASN A 21 -5.42 -0.14 -2.42
N SER A 22 -6.50 -0.78 -1.96
CA SER A 22 -6.68 -1.15 -0.56
C SER A 22 -5.60 -2.12 -0.10
N GLN A 23 -5.32 -3.16 -0.91
CA GLN A 23 -4.26 -4.12 -0.61
C GLN A 23 -2.88 -3.44 -0.53
N ASN A 24 -2.55 -2.60 -1.51
CA ASN A 24 -1.28 -1.87 -1.56
C ASN A 24 -1.11 -0.93 -0.37
N ARG A 25 -2.15 -0.17 -0.01
CA ARG A 25 -2.14 0.73 1.15
C ARG A 25 -1.96 -0.04 2.45
N SER A 26 -2.64 -1.17 2.63
CA SER A 26 -2.49 -2.02 3.83
C SER A 26 -1.09 -2.61 3.94
N ARG A 27 -0.50 -3.05 2.83
CA ARG A 27 0.89 -3.53 2.80
C ARG A 27 1.88 -2.45 3.20
N LEU A 28 1.74 -1.24 2.64
CA LEU A 28 2.60 -0.10 2.94
C LEU A 28 2.52 0.30 4.42
N ARG A 29 1.31 0.38 4.99
CA ARG A 29 1.11 0.68 6.43
C ARG A 29 1.72 -0.39 7.33
N THR A 30 1.61 -1.66 6.94
CA THR A 30 2.18 -2.78 7.71
C THR A 30 3.71 -2.71 7.72
N GLN A 31 4.33 -2.44 6.58
CA GLN A 31 5.79 -2.30 6.50
C GLN A 31 6.28 -1.09 7.29
N ALA A 32 5.60 0.06 7.21
CA ALA A 32 5.90 1.23 8.03
C ALA A 32 5.85 0.90 9.54
N LYS A 33 4.83 0.14 9.97
CA LYS A 33 4.71 -0.31 11.37
C LYS A 33 5.88 -1.20 11.81
N LYS A 34 6.36 -2.09 10.93
CA LYS A 34 7.54 -2.94 11.20
C LYS A 34 8.81 -2.11 11.38
N VAL A 35 9.05 -1.14 10.50
CA VAL A 35 10.19 -0.21 10.61
C VAL A 35 10.13 0.54 11.95
N LEU A 36 8.97 1.12 12.28
CA LEU A 36 8.78 1.83 13.55
C LEU A 36 8.99 0.92 14.78
N LYS A 37 8.59 -0.35 14.69
CA LYS A 37 8.82 -1.33 15.76
C LYS A 37 10.32 -1.63 15.93
N ALA A 38 11.04 -1.89 14.84
CA ALA A 38 12.49 -2.15 14.89
C ALA A 38 13.27 -0.95 15.44
N ILE A 39 12.87 0.27 15.09
CA ILE A 39 13.44 1.51 15.65
C ILE A 39 13.22 1.59 17.17
N LYS A 40 12.02 1.25 17.65
CA LYS A 40 11.71 1.23 19.10
C LYS A 40 12.53 0.18 19.86
N GLU A 41 12.80 -0.96 19.23
CA GLU A 41 13.58 -2.05 19.80
C GLU A 41 15.10 -1.80 19.73
N LYS A 42 15.54 -0.66 19.16
CA LYS A 42 16.95 -0.26 18.96
C LYS A 42 17.78 -1.24 18.13
N ASP A 43 17.13 -2.09 17.32
CA ASP A 43 17.83 -2.96 16.37
C ASP A 43 18.12 -2.19 15.07
N GLN A 44 19.34 -1.66 14.99
CA GLN A 44 19.80 -0.86 13.85
C GLN A 44 19.87 -1.67 12.55
N LYS A 45 20.29 -2.94 12.61
CA LYS A 45 20.45 -3.78 11.41
C LYS A 45 19.09 -4.14 10.83
N ALA A 46 18.15 -4.57 11.68
CA ALA A 46 16.80 -4.90 11.25
C ALA A 46 16.02 -3.65 10.76
N ALA A 47 16.23 -2.49 11.39
CA ALA A 47 15.59 -1.25 10.94
C ALA A 47 16.05 -0.84 9.52
N MET A 48 17.35 -0.96 9.22
CA MET A 48 17.88 -0.60 7.90
C MET A 48 17.38 -1.53 6.79
N THR A 49 17.33 -2.84 7.02
CA THR A 49 16.82 -3.80 6.01
C THR A 49 15.33 -3.56 5.73
N LEU A 50 14.52 -3.41 6.78
CA LEU A 50 13.09 -3.12 6.65
C LEU A 50 12.82 -1.76 6.00
N PHE A 51 13.70 -0.78 6.22
CA PHE A 51 13.61 0.54 5.61
C PHE A 51 13.85 0.49 4.10
N ILE A 52 14.88 -0.24 3.63
CA ILE A 52 15.15 -0.41 2.19
C ILE A 52 13.95 -1.08 1.47
N GLU A 53 13.36 -2.10 2.08
CA GLU A 53 12.15 -2.72 1.54
C GLU A 53 10.96 -1.74 1.51
N TYR A 54 10.83 -0.91 2.56
CA TYR A 54 9.76 0.08 2.67
C TYR A 54 9.86 1.15 1.59
N THR A 55 11.06 1.71 1.35
CA THR A 55 11.25 2.76 0.33
C THR A 55 10.92 2.24 -1.06
N SER A 56 11.36 1.04 -1.42
CA SER A 56 11.01 0.41 -2.70
C SER A 56 9.49 0.25 -2.90
N LEU A 57 8.78 -0.12 -1.84
CA LEU A 57 7.31 -0.23 -1.89
C LEU A 57 6.63 1.13 -1.96
N LEU A 58 7.19 2.15 -1.31
CA LEU A 58 6.69 3.52 -1.34
C LEU A 58 6.80 4.10 -2.75
N ASP A 59 7.96 4.00 -3.38
CA ASP A 59 8.20 4.51 -4.73
C ASP A 59 7.30 3.82 -5.76
N LYS A 60 7.11 2.50 -5.62
CA LYS A 60 6.21 1.74 -6.49
C LYS A 60 4.74 2.09 -6.30
N ALA A 61 4.34 2.55 -5.11
CA ALA A 61 2.97 2.97 -4.83
C ALA A 61 2.68 4.43 -5.25
N ALA A 62 3.73 5.27 -5.36
CA ALA A 62 3.62 6.66 -5.78
C ALA A 62 3.60 6.82 -7.32
N LYS A 63 4.09 5.81 -8.06
CA LYS A 63 4.09 5.74 -9.52
C LYS A 63 2.75 5.28 -10.09
#